data_AF-A0A257WWH4-F1
#
_entry.id   AF-A0A257WWH4-F1
#
_cell.length_a   1.000
_cell.length_b   1.000
_cell.length_c   1.000
_cell.angle_alpha   90.00
_cell.angle_beta   90.00
_cell.angle_gamma   90.00
#
_symmetry.space_group_name_H-M   'P 1'
#
loop_
_entity.id
_entity.type
_entity.pdbx_description
1 polymer ?
#
loop_
_entity_poly.entity_id
_entity_poly.type
_entity_poly.pdbx_seq_one_letter_code
_entity_poly.pdbx_strand_id
1 'polypeptide(L)' 'MTKITDEAVEWLIHAVKDALELGLASESDLEDWLLAAITLEEMSLEDERDARQARTMAAWMTSAATTLH' A
#
# COMPACT_ATOMS: atom_id res chain seq x y z
N MET A 1 11.73 -3.75 9.71
CA MET A 1 10.46 -3.15 9.24
C MET A 1 9.71 -2.47 10.38
N THR A 2 9.69 -2.99 11.60
CA THR A 2 8.93 -2.41 12.75
C THR A 2 9.31 -0.98 13.13
N LYS A 3 10.59 -0.59 13.16
CA LYS A 3 10.97 0.77 13.57
C LYS A 3 10.49 1.89 12.62
N ILE A 4 10.49 1.62 11.31
CA ILE A 4 10.07 2.62 10.30
C ILE A 4 8.55 2.76 10.33
N THR A 5 7.83 1.66 10.55
CA THR A 5 6.36 1.70 10.69
C THR A 5 5.94 2.42 11.96
N ASP A 6 6.65 2.23 13.08
CA ASP A 6 6.32 2.90 14.34
C ASP A 6 6.51 4.42 14.25
N GLU A 7 7.61 4.87 13.63
CA GLU A 7 7.87 6.30 13.40
C GLU A 7 6.85 6.94 12.45
N ALA A 8 6.45 6.22 11.39
CA ALA A 8 5.42 6.68 10.46
C ALA A 8 4.03 6.78 11.14
N VAL A 9 3.70 5.83 12.02
CA VAL A 9 2.46 5.85 12.79
C VAL A 9 2.45 7.02 13.79
N GLU A 10 3.54 7.25 14.51
CA GLU A 10 3.64 8.38 15.45
C GLU A 10 3.53 9.73 14.72
N TRP A 11 4.17 9.86 13.56
CA TRP A 11 4.02 11.05 12.71
C TRP A 11 2.58 11.25 12.23
N LEU A 12 1.90 10.18 11.80
CA LEU A 12 0.51 10.24 11.36
C LEU A 12 -0.41 10.69 12.51
N ILE A 13 -0.21 10.17 13.72
CA ILE A 13 -0.98 10.57 14.90
C ILE A 13 -0.81 12.06 15.18
N HIS A 14 0.42 12.58 15.09
CA HIS A 14 0.67 14.02 15.26
C HIS A 14 -0.02 14.85 14.16
N ALA A 15 0.06 14.42 12.89
CA ALA A 15 -0.57 15.14 11.78
C ALA A 15 -2.10 15.20 11.92
N VAL A 16 -2.74 14.09 12.30
CA VAL A 16 -4.19 14.01 12.54
C VAL A 16 -4.58 14.92 13.70
N LYS A 17 -3.81 14.89 14.79
CA LYS A 17 -4.06 15.74 15.96
C LYS A 17 -3.96 17.22 15.60
N ASP A 18 -2.91 17.62 14.89
CA ASP A 18 -2.72 19.00 14.44
C ASP A 18 -3.86 19.45 13.52
N ALA A 19 -4.32 18.57 12.61
CA ALA A 19 -5.44 18.87 11.72
C ALA A 19 -6.76 19.13 12.47
N LEU A 20 -7.03 18.36 13.52
CA LEU A 20 -8.19 18.56 14.40
C LEU A 20 -8.07 19.84 15.23
N GLU A 21 -6.92 20.07 15.86
CA GLU A 21 -6.68 21.24 16.72
C GLU A 21 -6.73 22.55 15.93
N LEU A 22 -6.27 22.54 14.68
CA LEU A 22 -6.31 23.70 13.78
C LEU A 22 -7.65 23.85 13.04
N GLY A 23 -8.59 22.90 13.20
CA GLY A 23 -9.88 22.91 12.51
C GLY A 23 -9.77 22.79 10.99
N LEU A 24 -8.69 22.17 10.50
CA LEU A 24 -8.42 21.98 9.07
C LEU A 24 -9.24 20.84 8.47
N ALA A 25 -9.71 19.92 9.31
CA ALA A 25 -10.54 18.78 8.95
C ALA A 25 -11.45 18.40 10.12
N SER A 26 -12.65 17.88 9.81
CA SER A 26 -13.47 17.22 10.82
C SER A 26 -12.99 15.80 11.08
N GLU A 27 -13.45 15.20 12.18
CA GLU A 27 -13.18 13.79 12.47
C GLU A 27 -13.64 12.87 11.33
N SER A 28 -14.82 13.14 10.76
CA SER A 28 -15.35 12.39 9.61
C SER A 28 -14.46 12.51 8.36
N ASP A 29 -13.91 13.70 8.10
CA ASP A 29 -13.01 13.89 6.95
C ASP A 29 -11.72 13.05 7.12
N LEU A 30 -11.20 13.00 8.35
CA LEU A 30 -10.00 12.23 8.66
C LEU A 30 -10.25 10.73 8.61
N GLU A 31 -11.41 10.26 9.06
CA GLU A 31 -11.85 8.87 8.90
C GLU A 31 -11.92 8.47 7.42
N ASP A 32 -12.52 9.30 6.58
CA ASP A 32 -12.63 9.06 5.15
C ASP A 32 -11.26 9.02 4.47
N TRP A 33 -10.33 9.92 4.87
CA TRP A 33 -8.97 9.94 4.32
C TRP A 33 -8.15 8.73 4.73
N LEU A 34 -8.26 8.30 6.00
CA LEU A 34 -7.60 7.10 6.49
C LEU A 34 -8.14 5.85 5.78
N LEU A 35 -9.45 5.76 5.59
CA LEU A 35 -10.06 4.66 4.85
C LEU A 35 -9.59 4.65 3.39
N ALA A 36 -9.57 5.80 2.72
CA ALA A 36 -9.06 5.92 1.36
C ALA A 36 -7.59 5.48 1.24
N ALA A 37 -6.74 5.87 2.20
CA ALA A 37 -5.33 5.48 2.23
C ALA A 37 -5.14 3.96 2.40
N ILE A 38 -5.91 3.33 3.28
CA ILE A 38 -5.88 1.86 3.46
C ILE A 38 -6.31 1.17 2.16
N THR A 39 -7.40 1.64 1.55
CA THR A 39 -7.93 1.04 0.31
C THR A 39 -6.93 1.14 -0.84
N LEU A 40 -6.20 2.27 -0.94
CA LEU A 40 -5.14 2.46 -1.95
C LEU A 40 -3.95 1.51 -1.72
N GLU A 41 -3.56 1.28 -0.47
CA GLU A 41 -2.50 0.31 -0.15
C GLU A 41 -2.93 -1.12 -0.51
N GLU A 42 -4.17 -1.49 -0.23
CA GLU A 42 -4.72 -2.81 -0.61
C GLU A 42 -4.66 -3.03 -2.13
N MET A 43 -5.07 -2.04 -2.92
CA MET A 43 -4.96 -2.10 -4.38
C MET A 43 -3.50 -2.20 -4.86
N SER A 44 -2.58 -1.45 -4.26
CA SER A 44 -1.15 -1.52 -4.57
C SER A 44 -0.56 -2.91 -4.31
N LEU A 45 -0.96 -3.57 -3.22
CA LEU A 45 -0.55 -4.94 -2.91
C LEU A 45 -1.11 -5.96 -3.89
N GLU A 46 -2.35 -5.77 -4.35
CA GLU A 46 -2.97 -6.58 -5.41
C GLU A 46 -2.22 -6.43 -6.74
N ASP A 47 -1.88 -5.20 -7.14
CA ASP A 47 -1.11 -4.93 -8.35
C ASP A 47 0.28 -5.57 -8.32
N GLU A 48 1.00 -5.47 -7.19
CA GLU A 48 2.33 -6.10 -7.04
C GLU A 48 2.22 -7.64 -7.10
N ARG A 49 1.14 -8.21 -6.56
CA ARG A 49 0.86 -9.65 -6.67
C ARG A 49 0.64 -10.04 -8.13
N ASP A 50 -0.18 -9.30 -8.86
CA ASP A 50 -0.48 -9.59 -10.27
C ASP A 50 0.78 -9.46 -11.13
N ALA A 51 1.58 -8.41 -10.90
CA ALA A 51 2.87 -8.22 -11.56
C ALA A 51 3.84 -9.38 -11.29
N ARG A 52 3.83 -9.94 -10.07
CA ARG A 52 4.63 -11.12 -9.72
C ARG A 52 4.12 -12.36 -10.45
N GLN A 53 2.81 -12.59 -10.47
CA GLN A 53 2.22 -13.72 -11.17
C GLN A 53 2.52 -13.69 -12.67
N ALA A 54 2.43 -12.52 -13.31
CA ALA A 54 2.79 -12.33 -14.71
C ALA A 54 4.26 -12.68 -14.98
N ARG A 55 5.18 -12.23 -14.12
CA ARG A 55 6.62 -12.58 -14.20
C ARG A 55 6.85 -14.08 -14.06
N THR A 56 6.20 -14.73 -13.10
CA THR A 56 6.30 -16.20 -12.91
C THR A 56 5.77 -16.96 -14.13
N MET A 57 4.62 -16.56 -14.67
CA MET A 57 4.05 -17.20 -15.86
C MET A 57 4.96 -17.05 -17.09
N ALA A 58 5.50 -15.85 -17.32
CA ALA A 58 6.46 -15.59 -18.40
C ALA A 58 7.74 -16.44 -18.26
N ALA A 59 8.26 -16.59 -17.02
CA ALA A 59 9.42 -17.44 -16.76
C ALA A 59 9.13 -18.91 -17.08
N TRP A 60 7.97 -19.44 -16.69
CA TRP A 60 7.57 -20.83 -16.98
C TRP A 60 7.42 -21.11 -18.47
N MET A 61 6.81 -20.19 -19.23
CA MET A 61 6.69 -20.33 -20.68
C MET A 61 8.06 -20.30 -21.38
N THR A 62 8.99 -19.48 -20.88
CA THR A 62 10.36 -19.40 -21.43
C THR A 62 11.14 -20.69 -21.15
N SER A 63 11.04 -21.25 -19.94
CA SER A 63 11.68 -22.53 -19.60
C SER A 63 11.10 -23.69 -20.40
N ALA A 64 9.78 -23.74 -20.60
CA ALA A 64 9.12 -24.76 -21.42
C ALA A 64 9.53 -24.71 -22.90
N ALA A 65 9.75 -23.50 -23.45
CA ALA A 65 10.24 -23.31 -24.81
C ALA A 65 11.71 -23.72 -24.97
N THR A 66 12.54 -23.57 -23.94
CA THR A 66 13.98 -23.88 -23.98
C THR A 66 14.26 -25.39 -23.88
N THR A 67 13.37 -26.17 -23.24
CA THR A 67 13.52 -27.63 -23.10
C THR A 67 12.97 -28.45 -24.27
N LEU A 68 12.33 -27.80 -25.26
CA LEU A 68 11.71 -28.45 -26.41
C LEU A 68 12.57 -28.39 -27.69
N HIS A 69 13.85 -28.06 -27.56
CA HIS A 69 14.80 -27.93 -28.67
C HIS A 69 16.01 -28.86 -28.54
#